data_AF-A0A963BLQ0-F1
#
_entry.id   AF-A0A963BLQ0-F1
#
_cell.length_a   1.000
_cell.length_b   1.000
_cell.length_c   1.000
_cell.angle_alpha   90.00
_cell.angle_beta   90.00
_cell.angle_gamma   90.00
#
_symmetry.space_group_name_H-M   'P 1'
#
loop_
_entity.id
_entity.type
_entity.pdbx_description
1 polymer ?
#
loop_
_entity_poly.entity_id
_entity_poly.type
_entity_poly.pdbx_seq_one_letter_code
_entity_poly.pdbx_strand_id
1 'polypeptide(L)'
;WSVAASLGFGLIAGLLIFRLLTRRLHRLSMLMDRFHQSDFKALPVYTGSNRMLGDEVDRLGINFEQMAVRIQDQLGQLKTQDSLRRRLVAQVSHDLRTPLTSLQGYLESLIIKGERLSREEQNEYLGIALRQSKRLS
;
A
#
# COMPACT_ATOMS: atom_id res chain seq x y z
N TRP A 1 -58.69 -11.27 27.36
CA TRP A 1 -57.60 -10.85 28.27
C TRP A 1 -56.29 -11.59 28.00
N SER A 2 -56.28 -12.93 27.93
CA SER A 2 -55.06 -13.71 27.62
C SER A 2 -54.40 -13.34 26.28
N VAL A 3 -55.18 -13.23 25.19
CA VAL A 3 -54.66 -12.87 23.85
C VAL A 3 -53.97 -11.51 23.84
N ALA A 4 -54.58 -10.50 24.47
CA ALA A 4 -54.00 -9.16 24.57
C ALA A 4 -52.71 -9.15 25.40
N ALA A 5 -52.65 -9.94 26.48
CA ALA A 5 -51.44 -10.09 27.29
C ALA A 5 -50.31 -10.77 26.52
N SER A 6 -50.60 -11.84 25.76
CA SER A 6 -49.61 -12.52 24.92
C SER A 6 -49.07 -11.63 23.80
N LEU A 7 -49.94 -10.83 23.16
CA LEU A 7 -49.55 -9.85 22.14
C LEU A 7 -48.60 -8.77 22.71
N GLY A 8 -48.96 -8.22 23.88
CA GLY A 8 -48.11 -7.24 24.56
C GLY A 8 -46.75 -7.81 24.94
N PHE A 9 -46.72 -9.04 25.46
CA PHE A 9 -45.47 -9.72 25.81
C PHE A 9 -44.57 -9.96 24.58
N GLY A 10 -45.14 -10.46 23.48
CA GLY A 10 -44.38 -10.68 22.23
C GLY A 10 -43.78 -9.39 21.67
N LEU A 11 -44.53 -8.28 21.72
CA LEU A 11 -44.03 -6.97 21.29
C LEU A 11 -42.85 -6.51 22.15
N ILE A 12 -42.98 -6.61 23.48
CA ILE A 12 -41.91 -6.21 24.41
C ILE A 12 -40.68 -7.09 24.21
N ALA A 13 -40.84 -8.41 24.12
CA ALA A 13 -39.75 -9.35 23.87
C ALA A 13 -39.06 -9.06 22.52
N GLY A 14 -39.83 -8.80 21.46
CA GLY A 14 -39.32 -8.43 20.14
C GLY A 14 -38.51 -7.13 20.17
N LEU A 15 -39.04 -6.08 20.80
CA LEU A 15 -38.33 -4.80 20.95
C LEU A 15 -37.06 -4.94 21.78
N LEU A 16 -37.06 -5.77 22.82
CA LEU A 16 -35.87 -6.07 23.62
C LEU A 16 -34.80 -6.76 22.77
N ILE A 17 -35.14 -7.83 22.05
CA ILE A 17 -34.20 -8.55 21.17
C ILE A 17 -33.67 -7.61 20.09
N PHE A 18 -34.55 -6.85 19.43
CA PHE A 18 -34.17 -5.89 18.40
C PHE A 18 -33.18 -4.85 18.92
N ARG A 19 -33.43 -4.29 20.11
CA ARG A 19 -32.54 -3.32 20.74
C ARG A 19 -31.19 -3.94 21.11
N LEU A 20 -31.16 -5.19 21.56
CA LEU A 20 -29.92 -5.91 21.87
C LEU A 20 -29.07 -6.14 20.62
N LEU A 21 -29.67 -6.61 19.52
CA LEU A 21 -28.97 -6.85 18.24
C LEU A 21 -28.45 -5.53 17.65
N THR A 22 -29.30 -4.51 17.57
CA THR A 22 -28.94 -3.21 16.99
C THR A 22 -27.77 -2.57 17.73
N ARG A 23 -27.74 -2.68 19.07
CA ARG A 23 -26.62 -2.17 19.88
C ARG A 23 -25.28 -2.83 19.54
N ARG A 24 -25.26 -4.14 19.27
CA ARG A 24 -24.03 -4.87 18.91
C ARG A 24 -23.55 -4.50 17.50
N LEU A 25 -24.47 -4.40 16.54
CA LEU A 25 -24.14 -3.97 15.18
C LEU A 25 -23.61 -2.54 15.16
N HIS A 26 -24.22 -1.63 15.92
CA HIS A 26 -23.73 -0.26 16.01
C HIS A 26 -22.33 -0.17 16.63
N ARG A 27 -22.01 -1.02 17.61
CA ARG A 27 -20.63 -1.13 18.14
C ARG A 27 -19.64 -1.59 17.07
N LEU A 28 -20.00 -2.58 16.26
CA LEU A 28 -19.15 -3.03 15.16
C LEU A 28 -18.96 -1.94 14.09
N SER A 29 -20.03 -1.22 13.73
CA SER A 29 -19.95 -0.07 12.83
C SER A 29 -18.97 0.99 13.34
N MET A 30 -19.06 1.33 14.63
CA MET A 30 -18.14 2.28 15.27
C MET A 30 -16.67 1.82 15.22
N LEU A 31 -16.41 0.52 15.34
CA LEU A 31 -15.05 -0.03 15.18
C LEU A 31 -14.57 0.11 13.74
N MET A 32 -15.44 -0.15 12.76
CA MET A 32 -15.13 0.01 11.34
C MET A 32 -14.85 1.47 10.97
N ASP A 33 -15.68 2.39 11.45
CA ASP A 33 -15.52 3.83 11.23
C ASP A 33 -14.22 4.33 11.84
N ARG A 34 -13.86 3.89 13.05
CA ARG A 34 -12.58 4.24 13.68
C ARG A 34 -11.38 3.69 12.91
N PHE A 35 -11.45 2.44 12.45
CA PHE A 35 -10.38 1.86 11.63
C PHE A 35 -10.17 2.66 10.36
N HIS A 36 -11.26 3.00 9.65
CA HIS A 36 -11.21 3.83 8.45
C HIS A 36 -10.68 5.25 8.74
N GLN A 37 -11.19 5.94 9.77
CA GLN A 37 -10.74 7.29 10.15
C GLN A 37 -9.28 7.34 10.59
N SER A 38 -8.75 6.23 11.13
CA SER A 38 -7.33 6.11 11.49
C SER A 38 -6.39 5.90 10.30
N ASP A 39 -6.90 5.96 9.05
CA ASP A 39 -6.16 5.61 7.85
C ASP A 39 -5.60 4.17 7.93
N PHE A 40 -6.44 3.27 8.44
CA PHE A 40 -6.15 1.83 8.61
C PHE A 40 -4.97 1.52 9.56
N LYS A 41 -4.63 2.44 10.48
CA LYS A 41 -3.52 2.27 11.43
C LYS A 41 -3.95 1.67 12.77
N ALA A 42 -5.12 2.05 13.27
CA ALA A 42 -5.62 1.58 14.57
C ALA A 42 -6.43 0.29 14.40
N LEU A 43 -5.80 -0.86 14.67
CA LEU A 43 -6.47 -2.15 14.53
C LEU A 43 -7.70 -2.24 15.44
N PRO A 44 -8.86 -2.66 14.91
CA PRO A 44 -10.05 -2.87 15.70
C PRO A 44 -9.85 -4.08 16.61
N VAL A 45 -10.25 -3.95 17.88
CA VAL A 45 -10.31 -5.07 18.83
C VAL A 45 -11.77 -5.39 19.09
N TYR A 46 -12.24 -6.53 18.57
CA TYR A 46 -13.61 -6.95 18.79
C TYR A 46 -13.72 -7.76 20.08
N THR A 47 -14.35 -7.19 21.11
CA THR A 47 -14.73 -7.94 22.31
C THR A 47 -16.12 -8.53 22.12
N GLY A 48 -16.15 -9.83 21.83
CA GLY A 48 -17.39 -10.58 21.64
C GLY A 48 -18.25 -10.70 22.90
N SER A 49 -19.45 -11.26 22.75
CA SER A 49 -20.28 -11.60 23.91
C SER A 49 -19.66 -12.76 24.68
N ASN A 50 -19.66 -12.72 26.03
CA ASN A 50 -19.16 -13.78 26.91
C ASN A 50 -20.00 -15.08 26.87
N ARG A 51 -20.77 -15.30 25.80
CA ARG A 51 -21.55 -16.52 25.58
C ARG A 51 -20.65 -17.52 24.86
N MET A 52 -20.50 -18.71 25.43
CA MET A 52 -19.73 -19.83 24.88
C MET A 52 -20.12 -20.24 23.44
N LEU A 53 -21.23 -19.72 22.91
CA LEU A 53 -21.62 -19.81 21.50
C LEU A 53 -21.76 -18.39 20.95
N GLY A 54 -20.73 -17.92 20.23
CA GLY A 54 -20.81 -16.65 19.50
C GLY A 54 -21.89 -16.74 18.40
N ASP A 55 -22.70 -15.70 18.28
CA ASP A 55 -23.72 -15.60 17.23
C ASP A 55 -23.11 -15.08 15.91
N GLU A 56 -23.93 -14.92 14.88
CA GLU A 56 -23.48 -14.41 13.57
C GLU A 56 -22.82 -13.03 13.68
N VAL A 57 -23.21 -12.21 14.68
CA VAL A 57 -22.63 -10.89 14.91
C VAL A 57 -21.22 -10.99 15.49
N ASP A 58 -20.96 -11.97 16.37
CA ASP A 58 -19.61 -12.27 16.85
C ASP A 58 -18.70 -12.72 15.70
N ARG A 59 -19.22 -13.58 14.81
CA ARG A 59 -18.49 -14.04 13.63
C ARG A 59 -18.13 -12.88 12.69
N LEU A 60 -19.06 -11.94 12.47
CA LEU A 60 -18.79 -10.73 11.70
C LEU A 60 -17.69 -9.86 12.35
N GLY A 61 -17.71 -9.73 13.67
CA GLY A 61 -16.69 -9.00 14.41
C GLY A 61 -15.28 -9.58 14.24
N ILE A 62 -15.15 -10.90 14.42
CA ILE A 62 -13.89 -11.62 14.25
C ILE A 62 -13.40 -11.55 12.79
N ASN A 63 -14.29 -11.75 11.82
CA ASN A 63 -13.93 -11.64 10.40
C ASN A 63 -13.46 -10.23 10.06
N PHE A 64 -14.11 -9.20 10.59
CA PHE A 64 -13.71 -7.81 10.39
C PHE A 64 -12.31 -7.54 10.97
N GLU A 65 -12.01 -8.03 12.18
CA GLU A 65 -10.70 -7.91 12.78
C GLU A 65 -9.60 -8.55 11.90
N GLN A 66 -9.85 -9.76 11.39
CA GLN A 66 -8.92 -10.42 10.47
C GLN A 66 -8.73 -9.64 9.16
N MET A 67 -9.80 -9.08 8.60
CA MET A 67 -9.71 -8.23 7.41
C MET A 67 -8.90 -6.96 7.67
N ALA A 68 -9.07 -6.33 8.83
CA ALA A 68 -8.34 -5.13 9.19
C ALA A 68 -6.82 -5.38 9.26
N VAL A 69 -6.41 -6.52 9.84
CA VAL A 69 -5.00 -6.94 9.84
C VAL A 69 -4.46 -7.13 8.42
N ARG A 70 -5.22 -7.81 7.56
CA ARG A 70 -4.81 -8.03 6.15
C ARG A 70 -4.67 -6.73 5.38
N ILE A 71 -5.61 -5.81 5.54
CA ILE A 71 -5.56 -4.49 4.89
C ILE A 71 -4.31 -3.73 5.33
N GLN A 72 -4.02 -3.72 6.63
CA GLN A 72 -2.84 -3.04 7.16
C GLN A 72 -1.54 -3.62 6.60
N ASP A 73 -1.42 -4.94 6.55
CA ASP A 73 -0.26 -5.63 5.97
C ASP A 73 -0.10 -5.31 4.47
N GLN A 74 -1.19 -5.39 3.70
CA GLN A 74 -1.18 -5.04 2.27
C GLN A 74 -0.76 -3.58 2.02
N LEU A 75 -1.23 -2.63 2.83
CA LEU A 75 -0.81 -1.24 2.73
C LEU A 75 0.68 -1.06 3.07
N GLY A 76 1.19 -1.82 4.05
CA GLY A 76 2.62 -1.86 4.38
C GLY A 76 3.47 -2.39 3.22
N GLN A 77 3.03 -3.48 2.59
CA GLN A 77 3.69 -4.06 1.43
C GLN A 77 3.69 -3.10 0.24
N LEU A 78 2.56 -2.43 -0.05
CA LEU A 78 2.46 -1.44 -1.13
C LEU A 78 3.42 -0.28 -0.92
N LYS A 79 3.52 0.27 0.30
CA LYS A 79 4.49 1.34 0.63
C LYS A 79 5.93 0.88 0.44
N THR A 80 6.23 -0.34 0.86
CA THR A 80 7.57 -0.93 0.70
C THR A 80 7.91 -1.11 -0.78
N GLN A 81 7.00 -1.66 -1.57
CA GLN A 81 7.16 -1.82 -3.02
C GLN A 81 7.33 -0.48 -3.73
N ASP A 82 6.54 0.55 -3.40
CA ASP A 82 6.71 1.89 -3.97
C ASP A 82 8.08 2.48 -3.63
N SER A 83 8.52 2.35 -2.37
CA SER A 83 9.85 2.83 -1.95
C SER A 83 10.99 2.11 -2.68
N LEU A 84 10.87 0.79 -2.87
CA LEU A 84 11.86 -0.01 -3.58
C LEU A 84 11.90 0.37 -5.06
N ARG A 85 10.73 0.51 -5.69
CA ARG A 85 10.62 0.97 -7.08
C ARG A 85 11.28 2.34 -7.27
N ARG A 86 10.99 3.31 -6.39
CA ARG A 86 11.60 4.65 -6.45
C ARG A 86 13.12 4.58 -6.29
N ARG A 87 13.60 3.77 -5.35
CA ARG A 87 15.05 3.58 -5.13
C ARG A 87 15.72 2.94 -6.35
N LEU A 88 15.12 1.90 -6.93
CA LEU A 88 15.61 1.26 -8.14
C LEU A 88 15.69 2.25 -9.31
N VAL A 89 14.62 3.01 -9.56
CA VAL A 89 14.61 4.03 -10.62
C VAL A 89 15.69 5.09 -10.38
N ALA A 90 15.83 5.58 -9.15
CA ALA A 90 16.85 6.57 -8.82
C ALA A 90 18.28 6.02 -9.01
N GLN A 91 18.53 4.79 -8.56
CA GLN A 91 19.83 4.13 -8.70
C GLN A 91 20.17 3.89 -10.17
N VAL A 92 19.26 3.29 -10.94
CA VAL A 92 19.45 3.08 -12.38
C VAL A 92 19.70 4.42 -13.08
N SER A 93 18.91 5.46 -12.78
CA SER A 93 19.11 6.78 -13.39
C SER A 93 20.49 7.38 -13.08
N HIS A 94 20.98 7.21 -11.86
CA HIS A 94 22.31 7.66 -11.46
C HIS A 94 23.41 6.90 -12.22
N ASP A 95 23.28 5.57 -12.29
CA ASP A 95 24.26 4.69 -12.91
C ASP A 95 24.31 4.87 -14.44
N LEU A 96 23.19 5.24 -15.07
CA LEU A 96 23.13 5.60 -16.49
C LEU A 96 23.68 7.01 -16.76
N ARG A 97 23.45 7.98 -15.87
CA ARG A 97 23.91 9.37 -16.07
C ARG A 97 25.42 9.46 -16.23
N THR A 98 26.18 8.75 -15.41
CA THR A 98 27.66 8.80 -15.40
C THR A 98 28.30 8.45 -16.77
N PRO A 99 28.02 7.27 -17.37
CA PRO A 99 28.54 6.93 -18.69
C PRO A 99 27.97 7.81 -19.80
N LEU A 100 26.69 8.25 -19.71
CA LEU A 100 26.09 9.16 -20.70
C LEU A 100 26.76 10.53 -20.73
N THR A 101 26.96 11.17 -19.57
CA THR A 101 27.68 12.45 -19.47
C THR A 101 29.11 12.32 -19.99
N SER A 102 29.78 11.20 -19.68
CA SER A 102 31.13 10.95 -20.18
C SER A 102 31.14 10.82 -21.70
N LEU A 103 30.27 9.97 -22.26
CA LEU A 103 30.10 9.79 -23.70
C LEU A 103 29.85 11.13 -24.40
N GLN A 104 28.91 11.91 -23.88
CA GLN A 104 28.57 13.23 -24.41
C GLN A 104 29.78 14.17 -24.38
N GLY A 105 30.53 14.24 -23.28
CA GLY A 105 31.72 15.10 -23.18
C GLY A 105 32.84 14.75 -24.16
N TYR A 106 33.05 13.46 -24.44
CA TYR A 106 34.02 13.02 -25.47
C TYR A 106 33.56 13.38 -26.88
N LEU A 107 32.26 13.22 -27.18
CA LEU A 107 31.70 13.62 -28.47
C LEU A 107 31.73 15.15 -28.66
N GLU A 108 31.39 15.93 -27.64
CA GLU A 108 31.49 17.39 -27.66
C GLU A 108 32.92 17.86 -27.88
N SER A 109 33.90 17.22 -27.23
CA SER A 109 35.32 17.51 -27.44
C SER A 109 35.78 17.23 -28.86
N LEU A 110 35.32 16.13 -29.46
CA LEU A 110 35.55 15.81 -30.88
C LEU A 110 34.93 16.85 -31.82
N ILE A 111 33.71 17.32 -31.53
CA ILE A 111 33.03 18.34 -32.35
C ILE A 111 33.77 19.69 -32.27
N ILE A 112 34.19 20.11 -31.08
CA ILE A 112 34.80 21.43 -30.86
C ILE A 112 36.27 21.48 -31.28
N LYS A 113 37.02 20.41 -31.01
CA LYS A 113 38.48 20.37 -31.19
C LYS A 113 38.94 19.46 -32.31
N GLY A 114 38.03 18.77 -33.02
CA GLY A 114 38.35 17.74 -34.00
C GLY A 114 39.42 18.14 -35.01
N GLU A 115 39.29 19.31 -35.62
CA GLU A 115 40.26 19.82 -36.62
C GLU A 115 41.67 20.09 -36.05
N ARG A 116 41.78 20.21 -34.71
CA ARG A 116 43.05 20.45 -34.00
C ARG A 116 43.64 19.18 -33.38
N LEU A 117 42.92 18.06 -33.42
CA LEU A 117 43.35 16.77 -32.87
C LEU A 117 43.99 15.92 -33.96
N SER A 118 45.00 15.13 -33.60
CA SER A 118 45.55 14.12 -34.51
C SER A 118 44.52 13.01 -34.80
N ARG A 119 44.75 12.23 -35.86
CA ARG A 119 43.88 11.08 -36.17
C ARG A 119 43.91 10.04 -35.04
N GLU A 120 45.04 9.89 -34.38
CA GLU A 120 45.22 8.99 -33.24
C GLU A 120 44.37 9.45 -32.04
N GLU A 121 44.40 10.74 -31.69
CA GLU A 121 43.58 11.32 -30.62
C GLU A 121 42.08 11.21 -30.93
N GLN A 122 41.67 11.50 -32.16
CA GLN A 122 40.27 11.35 -32.56
C GLN A 122 39.78 9.90 -32.40
N ASN A 123 40.60 8.92 -32.80
CA ASN A 123 40.29 7.50 -32.64
C ASN A 123 40.23 7.08 -31.17
N GLU A 124 41.07 7.64 -30.30
CA GLU A 124 41.00 7.38 -28.86
C GLU A 124 39.68 7.86 -28.25
N TYR A 125 39.26 9.10 -28.56
CA TYR A 125 38.02 9.68 -28.06
C TYR A 125 36.79 8.90 -28.55
N LEU A 126 36.75 8.54 -29.84
CA LEU A 126 35.71 7.67 -30.39
C LEU A 126 35.71 6.29 -29.72
N GLY A 127 36.89 5.74 -29.44
CA GLY A 127 37.04 4.50 -28.69
C GLY A 127 36.49 4.58 -27.27
N ILE A 128 36.70 5.69 -26.56
CA ILE A 128 36.13 5.91 -25.22
C ILE A 128 34.61 6.04 -25.30
N ALA A 129 34.09 6.85 -26.23
CA ALA A 129 32.65 7.03 -26.43
C ALA A 129 31.95 5.68 -26.75
N LEU A 130 32.54 4.86 -27.63
CA LEU A 130 32.03 3.53 -27.96
C LEU A 130 32.05 2.59 -26.74
N ARG A 131 33.11 2.64 -25.90
CA ARG A 131 33.15 1.86 -24.65
C ARG A 131 32.06 2.28 -23.68
N GLN A 132 31.79 3.57 -23.52
CA GLN A 132 30.70 4.04 -22.65
C GLN A 132 29.32 3.65 -23.19
N SER A 133 29.11 3.71 -24.51
CA SER A 133 27.89 3.21 -25.15
C SER A 133 27.68 1.71 -24.92
N LYS A 134 28.74 0.91 -25.04
CA LYS A 134 28.69 -0.54 -24.76
C LYS A 134 28.46 -0.88 -23.29
N ARG A 135 28.77 0.02 -22.35
CA ARG A 135 28.44 -0.16 -20.91
C ARG A 135 26.97 0.12 -20.59
N LEU A 136 26.26 0.79 -21.49
CA LEU A 136 24.84 1.15 -21.36
C LEU A 136 23.89 0.17 -22.05
N SER A 137 24.41 -0.66 -22.99
CA SER A 137 23.67 -1.70 -23.73
C SER A 137 23.78 -3.05 -23.05
#